data_AF-A0A0A8UNS4-F1
#
_entry.id   AF-A0A0A8UNS4-F1
#
_cell.length_a   1.000
_cell.length_b   1.000
_cell.length_c   1.000
_cell.angle_alpha   90.00
_cell.angle_beta   90.00
_cell.angle_gamma   90.00
#
_symmetry.space_group_name_H-M   'P 1'
#
loop_
_entity.id
_entity.type
_entity.pdbx_description
1 polymer ?
#
loop_
_entity_poly.entity_id
_entity_poly.type
_entity_poly.pdbx_seq_one_letter_code
_entity_poly.pdbx_strand_id
1 'polypeptide(L)'
;MPISQGVDQLFKQLIKSYKNSNDENYSEIYPKLLAIHKEITQAPESYSDEQLIIRLTSSALISPKNEQFSQCLRNFLMLYEKKIASLDLLVSYENDNSVEFVAPLAEIPQPEPSITSSRFFKELEEAIRQRRLRMDKQEREKTIIYPFT
;
A
#
# COMPACT_ATOMS: atom_id res chain seq x y z
N MET A 1 -9.34 7.61 22.29
CA MET A 1 -8.24 7.03 23.08
C MET A 1 -6.99 7.83 22.82
N PRO A 2 -6.12 8.05 23.82
CA PRO A 2 -4.82 8.67 23.62
C PRO A 2 -3.96 7.79 22.71
N ILE A 3 -2.88 8.37 22.16
CA ILE A 3 -1.96 7.62 21.30
C ILE A 3 -1.40 6.39 22.02
N SER A 4 -1.47 5.24 21.36
CA SER A 4 -0.90 4.00 21.88
C SER A 4 0.63 4.04 21.81
N GLN A 5 1.28 3.40 22.78
CA GLN A 5 2.74 3.33 22.83
C GLN A 5 3.33 2.71 21.56
N GLY A 6 2.60 1.78 20.93
CA GLY A 6 2.98 1.18 19.65
C GLY A 6 3.00 2.21 18.51
N VAL A 7 1.98 3.07 18.42
CA VAL A 7 1.90 4.11 17.38
C VAL A 7 2.99 5.14 17.54
N ASP A 8 3.26 5.60 18.76
CA ASP A 8 4.35 6.54 19.04
C ASP A 8 5.72 5.97 18.59
N GLN A 9 5.98 4.69 18.87
CA GLN A 9 7.20 4.01 18.41
C GLN A 9 7.28 3.92 16.88
N LEU A 10 6.18 3.52 16.22
CA LEU A 10 6.13 3.47 14.75
C LEU A 10 6.31 4.84 14.13
N PHE A 11 5.76 5.89 14.75
CA PHE A 11 5.90 7.27 14.26
C PHE A 11 7.33 7.78 14.41
N LYS A 12 7.98 7.52 15.54
CA LYS A 12 9.42 7.78 15.72
C LYS A 12 10.26 7.05 14.68
N GLN A 13 9.91 5.81 14.36
CA GLN A 13 10.58 5.04 13.31
C GLN A 13 10.38 5.67 11.93
N LEU A 14 9.17 6.11 11.59
CA LEU A 14 8.89 6.84 10.35
C LEU A 14 9.76 8.10 10.23
N ILE A 15 9.83 8.92 11.28
CA ILE A 15 10.67 10.13 11.30
C ILE A 15 12.14 9.79 11.10
N LYS A 16 12.62 8.71 11.73
CA LYS A 16 14.01 8.26 11.60
C LYS A 16 14.30 7.76 10.17
N SER A 17 13.40 7.00 9.58
CA SER A 17 13.55 6.48 8.20
C SER A 17 13.48 7.59 7.15
N TYR A 18 12.69 8.63 7.40
CA TYR A 18 12.58 9.78 6.51
C TYR A 18 13.72 10.80 6.66
N LYS A 19 14.59 10.63 7.67
CA LYS A 19 15.71 11.54 7.91
C LYS A 19 16.68 11.51 6.73
N ASN A 20 17.09 12.68 6.26
CA ASN A 20 17.96 12.86 5.09
C ASN A 20 17.35 12.32 3.79
N SER A 21 16.03 12.42 3.64
CA SER A 21 15.36 12.07 2.39
C SER A 21 15.77 12.99 1.24
N ASN A 22 15.78 12.45 0.02
CA ASN A 22 16.03 13.18 -1.22
C ASN A 22 14.73 13.72 -1.87
N ASP A 23 13.61 13.63 -1.16
CA ASP A 23 12.32 14.14 -1.63
C ASP A 23 12.38 15.67 -1.87
N GLU A 24 11.71 16.12 -2.93
CA GLU A 24 11.67 17.54 -3.35
C GLU A 24 11.22 18.46 -2.20
N ASN A 25 10.27 17.98 -1.40
CA ASN A 25 9.69 18.75 -0.29
C ASN A 25 10.24 18.36 1.09
N TYR A 26 11.42 17.74 1.16
CA TYR A 26 12.01 17.31 2.43
C TYR A 26 12.09 18.45 3.46
N SER A 27 12.50 19.64 3.02
CA SER A 27 12.61 20.84 3.87
C SER A 27 11.28 21.29 4.48
N GLU A 28 10.15 20.92 3.89
CA GLU A 28 8.83 21.23 4.41
C GLU A 28 8.23 20.07 5.23
N ILE A 29 8.43 18.84 4.77
CA ILE A 29 7.83 17.65 5.38
C ILE A 29 8.53 17.29 6.68
N TYR A 30 9.87 17.24 6.68
CA TYR A 30 10.63 16.77 7.84
C TYR A 30 10.42 17.65 9.09
N PRO A 31 10.44 19.00 9.00
CA PRO A 31 10.13 19.84 10.16
C PRO A 31 8.69 19.69 10.64
N LYS A 32 7.72 19.48 9.74
CA LYS A 32 6.32 19.25 10.12
C LYS A 32 6.15 17.93 10.87
N LEU A 33 6.85 16.87 10.47
CA LEU A 33 6.84 15.60 11.20
C LEU A 33 7.41 15.75 12.62
N LEU A 34 8.49 16.51 12.78
CA LEU A 34 9.06 16.82 14.09
C LEU A 34 8.10 17.67 14.94
N ALA A 35 7.40 18.63 14.33
CA ALA A 35 6.40 19.44 15.02
C ALA A 35 5.23 18.58 15.51
N ILE A 36 4.71 17.68 14.68
CA ILE A 36 3.65 16.73 15.06
C ILE A 36 4.11 15.85 16.23
N HIS A 37 5.34 15.32 16.18
CA HIS A 37 5.88 14.50 17.27
C HIS A 37 6.00 15.30 18.58
N LYS A 38 6.40 16.57 18.49
CA LYS A 38 6.47 17.47 19.64
C LYS A 38 5.08 17.75 20.21
N GLU A 39 4.09 18.05 19.36
CA GLU A 39 2.70 18.25 19.77
C GLU A 39 2.14 17.04 20.53
N ILE A 40 2.35 15.83 19.99
CA ILE A 40 1.92 14.57 20.61
C ILE A 40 2.59 14.39 21.99
N THR A 41 3.88 14.69 22.08
CA THR A 41 4.63 14.56 23.34
C THR A 41 4.16 15.57 24.40
N GLN A 42 3.74 16.77 23.97
CA GLN A 42 3.32 17.85 24.86
C GLN A 42 1.86 17.70 25.33
N ALA A 43 0.99 17.11 24.51
CA ALA A 43 -0.44 16.95 24.82
C ALA A 43 -0.97 15.57 24.37
N PRO A 44 -0.49 14.46 24.95
CA PRO A 44 -0.83 13.10 24.51
C PRO A 44 -2.33 12.77 24.62
N GLU A 45 -3.02 13.41 25.56
CA GLU A 45 -4.48 13.30 25.78
C GLU A 45 -5.30 13.85 24.60
N SER A 46 -4.74 14.77 23.82
CA SER A 46 -5.43 15.47 22.72
C SER A 46 -5.32 14.76 21.38
N TYR A 47 -4.52 13.71 21.28
CA TYR A 47 -4.27 12.99 20.03
C TYR A 47 -4.70 11.53 20.15
N SER A 48 -5.36 11.02 19.10
CA SER A 48 -5.61 9.60 18.93
C SER A 48 -4.78 9.00 17.80
N ASP A 49 -4.62 7.67 17.84
CA ASP A 49 -3.97 6.90 16.78
C ASP A 49 -4.60 7.19 15.41
N GLU A 50 -5.94 7.21 15.35
CA GLU A 50 -6.71 7.50 14.14
C GLU A 50 -6.44 8.90 13.60
N GLN A 51 -6.40 9.92 14.46
CA GLN A 51 -6.13 11.30 14.04
C GLN A 51 -4.73 11.43 13.44
N LEU A 52 -3.73 10.76 14.03
CA LEU A 52 -2.38 10.76 13.50
C LEU A 52 -2.34 10.07 12.12
N ILE A 53 -2.97 8.90 12.00
CA ILE A 53 -3.05 8.16 10.73
C ILE A 53 -3.73 9.02 9.66
N ILE A 54 -4.89 9.60 9.96
CA ILE A 54 -5.64 10.47 9.03
C ILE A 54 -4.80 11.67 8.60
N ARG A 55 -4.11 12.33 9.53
CA ARG A 55 -3.27 13.50 9.23
C ARG A 55 -2.10 13.13 8.30
N LEU A 56 -1.49 11.96 8.49
CA LEU A 56 -0.38 11.49 7.66
C LEU A 56 -0.85 11.04 6.27
N THR A 57 -1.94 10.26 6.18
CA THR A 57 -2.47 9.74 4.91
C THR A 57 -3.04 10.83 4.03
N SER A 58 -3.78 11.79 4.59
CA SER A 58 -4.25 12.97 3.86
C SER A 58 -3.12 13.80 3.28
N SER A 59 -2.00 13.91 4.01
CA SER A 59 -0.81 14.64 3.54
C SER A 59 -0.11 13.95 2.35
N ALA A 60 -0.11 12.62 2.31
CA ALA A 60 0.48 11.86 1.21
C ALA A 60 -0.31 12.00 -0.10
N LEU A 61 -1.65 12.09 -0.04
CA LEU A 61 -2.50 12.27 -1.22
C LEU A 61 -2.22 13.58 -1.98
N ILE A 62 -1.77 14.61 -1.27
CA ILE A 62 -1.55 15.95 -1.82
C ILE A 62 -0.13 16.07 -2.43
N SER A 63 0.75 15.11 -2.16
CA SER A 63 2.18 15.22 -2.50
C SER A 63 2.74 14.00 -3.24
N PRO A 64 2.25 13.70 -4.46
CA PRO A 64 2.61 12.50 -5.21
C PRO A 64 4.08 12.45 -5.65
N LYS A 65 4.82 13.56 -5.56
CA LYS A 65 6.23 13.65 -5.97
C LYS A 65 7.24 13.17 -4.91
N ASN A 66 6.77 12.82 -3.71
CA ASN A 66 7.61 12.44 -2.59
C ASN A 66 7.55 10.92 -2.38
N GLU A 67 8.31 10.20 -3.20
CA GLU A 67 8.34 8.74 -3.21
C GLU A 67 8.85 8.18 -1.88
N GLN A 68 9.88 8.79 -1.27
CA GLN A 68 10.44 8.27 -0.03
C GLN A 68 9.51 8.49 1.16
N PHE A 69 8.83 9.64 1.22
CA PHE A 69 7.79 9.89 2.21
C PHE A 69 6.65 8.88 2.06
N SER A 70 6.18 8.66 0.83
CA SER A 70 5.11 7.71 0.54
C SER A 70 5.50 6.28 0.94
N GLN A 71 6.75 5.89 0.68
CA GLN A 71 7.27 4.58 1.09
C GLN A 71 7.37 4.44 2.61
N CYS A 72 7.87 5.46 3.31
CA CYS A 72 7.93 5.47 4.77
C CYS A 72 6.53 5.38 5.39
N LEU A 73 5.56 6.10 4.81
CA LEU A 73 4.17 6.07 5.25
C LEU A 73 3.50 4.72 5.01
N ARG A 74 3.70 4.12 3.82
CA ARG A 74 3.21 2.77 3.52
C ARG A 74 3.73 1.75 4.53
N ASN A 75 5.03 1.81 4.85
CA ASN A 75 5.63 0.94 5.86
C ASN A 75 5.03 1.15 7.25
N PHE A 76 4.78 2.40 7.64
CA PHE A 76 4.13 2.72 8.90
C PHE A 76 2.71 2.11 8.98
N LEU A 77 1.90 2.23 7.93
CA LEU A 77 0.55 1.68 7.88
C LEU A 77 0.53 0.15 7.93
N MET A 78 1.42 -0.51 7.15
CA MET A 78 1.55 -1.97 7.19
C MET A 78 1.93 -2.48 8.59
N LEU A 79 2.82 -1.77 9.28
CA LEU A 79 3.24 -2.15 10.63
C LEU A 79 2.14 -1.88 11.67
N TYR A 80 1.40 -0.78 11.53
CA TYR A 80 0.25 -0.47 12.36
C TYR A 80 -0.79 -1.60 12.27
N GLU A 81 -1.12 -2.01 11.06
CA GLU A 81 -2.09 -3.08 10.80
C GLU A 81 -1.66 -4.43 11.37
N LYS A 82 -0.38 -4.79 11.21
CA LYS A 82 0.16 -6.05 11.71
C LYS A 82 0.28 -6.10 13.23
N LYS A 83 0.58 -4.97 13.89
CA LYS A 83 1.01 -4.95 15.30
C LYS A 83 -0.01 -4.36 16.27
N ILE A 84 -0.93 -3.52 15.80
CA ILE A 84 -1.75 -2.67 16.67
C ILE A 84 -3.23 -2.93 16.44
N ALA A 85 -3.73 -2.63 15.25
CA ALA A 85 -5.15 -2.77 14.95
C ALA A 85 -5.36 -2.97 13.45
N SER A 86 -6.26 -3.88 13.09
CA SER A 86 -6.66 -4.09 11.69
C SER A 86 -7.23 -2.79 11.14
N LEU A 87 -6.61 -2.26 10.10
CA LEU A 87 -7.21 -1.25 9.25
C LEU A 87 -8.01 -2.04 8.20
N ASP A 88 -9.33 -1.84 8.12
CA ASP A 88 -10.14 -2.39 7.03
C ASP A 88 -9.79 -1.67 5.72
N LEU A 89 -8.59 -1.91 5.22
CA LEU A 89 -8.10 -1.27 4.01
C LEU A 89 -8.80 -1.85 2.79
N LEU A 90 -9.25 -0.96 1.92
CA LEU A 90 -9.89 -1.31 0.66
C LEU A 90 -8.92 -1.96 -0.34
N VAL A 91 -7.61 -1.95 -0.05
CA VAL A 91 -6.57 -2.49 -0.91
C VAL A 91 -5.71 -3.45 -0.09
N SER A 92 -5.64 -4.70 -0.54
CA SER A 92 -4.66 -5.67 -0.04
C SER A 92 -3.26 -5.20 -0.42
N TYR A 93 -2.33 -5.11 0.54
CA TYR A 93 -0.93 -4.89 0.18
C TYR A 93 -0.46 -6.07 -0.66
N GLU A 94 -0.12 -5.80 -1.92
CA GLU A 94 0.75 -6.72 -2.64
C GLU A 94 2.05 -6.78 -1.83
N ASN A 95 2.29 -7.91 -1.17
CA ASN A 95 3.56 -8.25 -0.55
C ASN A 95 4.58 -8.37 -1.69
N ASP A 96 5.06 -7.24 -2.18
CA ASP A 96 6.29 -7.22 -2.93
C ASP A 96 7.38 -7.47 -1.88
N ASN A 97 7.73 -8.75 -1.72
CA ASN A 97 8.72 -9.28 -0.77
C ASN A 97 10.16 -8.78 -1.07
N SER A 98 10.32 -7.67 -1.80
CA SER A 98 11.60 -7.07 -2.16
C SER A 98 12.16 -6.14 -1.08
N VAL A 99 11.40 -5.86 -0.01
CA VAL A 99 11.94 -5.19 1.20
C VAL A 99 12.29 -6.25 2.25
N GLU A 100 13.37 -6.99 1.99
CA GLU A 100 14.04 -7.80 3.00
C GLU A 100 14.55 -6.89 4.12
N PHE A 101 13.90 -6.93 5.28
CA PHE A 101 14.54 -6.56 6.53
C PHE A 101 14.95 -7.84 7.25
N VAL A 102 16.26 -8.08 7.27
CA VAL A 102 16.90 -9.19 7.99
C VAL A 102 16.79 -8.94 9.50
N ALA A 103 15.99 -9.76 10.17
CA ALA A 103 16.20 -10.13 11.56
C ALA A 103 15.78 -11.61 11.74
N PRO A 104 16.62 -12.47 12.35
CA PRO A 104 16.40 -13.91 12.37
C PRO A 104 15.45 -14.26 13.51
N LEU A 105 14.35 -14.97 13.23
CA LEU A 105 13.65 -15.77 14.24
C LEU A 105 12.58 -16.67 13.61
N ALA A 106 12.90 -17.98 13.69
CA ALA A 106 12.04 -19.15 13.69
C ALA A 106 11.15 -19.44 12.47
N GLU A 107 11.37 -20.63 11.89
CA GLU A 107 10.59 -21.28 10.84
C GLU A 107 9.09 -21.29 11.15
N ILE A 108 8.28 -20.78 10.21
CA ILE A 108 6.83 -20.92 10.22
C ILE A 108 6.46 -21.94 9.12
N PRO A 109 5.62 -22.95 9.40
CA PRO A 109 5.28 -23.99 8.42
C PRO A 109 4.49 -23.41 7.24
N GLN A 110 4.81 -23.85 6.03
CA GLN A 110 4.09 -23.43 4.83
C GLN A 110 2.64 -23.96 4.82
N PRO A 111 1.63 -23.14 4.46
CA PRO A 111 0.32 -23.65 4.10
C PRO A 111 0.33 -24.13 2.65
N GLU A 112 -0.14 -25.36 2.42
CA GLU A 112 -0.33 -25.96 1.10
C GLU A 112 -1.32 -25.15 0.24
N PRO A 113 -1.13 -25.12 -1.10
CA PRO A 113 -2.05 -24.43 -2.01
C PRO A 113 -3.30 -25.27 -2.27
N SER A 114 -4.42 -24.96 -1.60
CA SER A 114 -5.73 -25.50 -1.99
C SER A 114 -6.30 -24.73 -3.18
N ILE A 115 -5.79 -25.03 -4.37
CA ILE A 115 -6.40 -24.60 -5.64
C ILE A 115 -7.72 -25.34 -5.79
N THR A 116 -8.82 -24.70 -5.43
CA THR A 116 -10.15 -25.08 -5.93
C THR A 116 -10.75 -23.88 -6.63
N SER A 117 -10.50 -23.78 -7.94
CA SER A 117 -11.16 -22.79 -8.79
C SER A 117 -12.66 -23.12 -8.84
N SER A 118 -13.45 -22.25 -8.21
CA SER A 118 -14.92 -22.34 -8.20
C SER A 118 -15.44 -22.42 -9.64
N ARG A 119 -16.49 -23.24 -9.84
CA ARG A 119 -17.13 -23.51 -11.15
C ARG A 119 -17.49 -22.21 -11.89
N PHE A 120 -17.89 -21.19 -11.14
CA PHE A 120 -18.18 -19.86 -11.66
C PHE A 120 -16.99 -19.25 -12.41
N PHE A 121 -15.79 -19.34 -11.85
CA PHE A 121 -14.59 -18.74 -12.46
C PHE A 121 -14.18 -19.47 -13.74
N LYS A 122 -14.36 -20.79 -13.80
CA LYS A 122 -14.13 -21.57 -15.04
C LYS A 122 -15.09 -21.16 -16.14
N GLU A 123 -16.38 -21.00 -15.81
CA GLU A 123 -17.40 -20.56 -16.77
C GLU A 123 -17.13 -19.12 -17.25
N LEU A 124 -16.64 -18.25 -16.36
CA LEU A 124 -16.25 -16.88 -16.70
C LEU A 124 -15.03 -16.83 -17.64
N GLU A 125 -13.99 -17.60 -17.37
CA GLU A 125 -12.79 -17.70 -18.23
C GLU A 125 -13.16 -18.21 -19.63
N GLU A 126 -14.02 -19.23 -19.70
CA GLU A 126 -14.53 -19.78 -20.97
C GLU A 126 -15.29 -18.70 -21.77
N ALA A 127 -16.16 -17.92 -21.11
CA ALA A 127 -16.93 -16.86 -21.73
C ALA A 127 -16.03 -15.73 -22.27
N ILE A 128 -14.99 -15.34 -21.52
CA ILE A 128 -13.99 -14.34 -21.93
C ILE A 128 -13.21 -14.84 -23.16
N ARG A 129 -12.77 -16.10 -23.15
CA ARG A 129 -12.05 -16.73 -24.27
C ARG A 129 -12.90 -16.73 -25.54
N GLN A 130 -14.17 -17.12 -25.44
CA GLN A 130 -15.11 -17.14 -26.57
C GLN A 130 -15.36 -15.75 -27.15
N ARG A 131 -15.40 -14.70 -26.31
CA ARG A 131 -15.55 -13.32 -26.77
C ARG A 131 -14.33 -12.86 -27.57
N ARG A 132 -13.11 -13.16 -27.07
CA ARG A 132 -11.86 -12.80 -27.76
C ARG A 132 -11.78 -13.42 -29.16
N LEU A 133 -12.13 -14.71 -29.28
CA LEU A 133 -12.15 -15.41 -30.57
C LEU A 133 -13.12 -14.80 -31.60
N ARG A 134 -14.28 -14.29 -31.15
CA ARG A 134 -15.24 -13.61 -32.05
C ARG A 134 -14.69 -12.29 -32.56
N MET A 135 -14.00 -11.52 -31.71
CA MET A 135 -13.38 -10.26 -32.10
C MET A 135 -12.25 -10.49 -33.10
N ASP A 136 -11.37 -11.45 -32.85
CA ASP A 136 -10.26 -11.79 -33.75
C ASP A 136 -10.76 -12.27 -35.13
N LYS A 137 -11.87 -13.01 -35.17
CA LYS A 137 -12.49 -13.46 -36.43
C LYS A 137 -13.11 -12.28 -37.21
N GLN A 138 -13.77 -11.35 -36.50
CA GLN A 138 -14.38 -10.17 -37.11
C GLN A 138 -13.35 -9.20 -37.70
N GLU A 139 -12.16 -9.12 -37.12
CA GLU A 139 -11.05 -8.34 -37.67
C GLU A 139 -10.47 -8.97 -38.94
N ARG A 140 -10.33 -10.30 -38.98
CA ARG A 140 -9.84 -11.01 -40.18
C ARG A 140 -10.80 -10.94 -41.37
N GLU A 141 -12.11 -10.91 -41.13
CA GLU A 141 -13.12 -10.79 -42.20
C GLU A 141 -13.16 -9.38 -42.81
N LYS A 142 -12.83 -8.33 -42.04
CA LYS A 142 -12.73 -6.95 -42.57
C LYS A 142 -11.55 -6.76 -43.53
N THR A 143 -10.47 -7.51 -43.36
CA THR A 143 -9.27 -7.42 -44.21
C THR A 143 -9.45 -8.07 -45.58
N ILE A 144 -10.41 -8.98 -45.75
CA ILE A 144 -10.62 -9.73 -47.02
C ILE A 144 -11.43 -8.90 -48.04
N ILE A 145 -12.15 -7.86 -47.62
CA ILE A 145 -13.08 -7.11 -48.49
C ILE A 145 -12.36 -6.06 -49.37
N TYR A 146 -11.08 -5.76 -49.13
CA TYR A 146 -10.29 -4.91 -50.03
C TYR A 146 -9.17 -5.71 -50.70
N PRO A 147 -9.42 -6.38 -51.85
CA PRO A 147 -8.32 -6.70 -52.75
C PRO A 147 -7.78 -5.38 -53.31
N PHE A 148 -6.51 -5.12 -53.03
CA PHE A 148 -5.72 -4.06 -53.66
C PHE A 148 -5.92 -4.11 -55.19
N THR A 149 -6.27 -2.96 -55.77
CA THR A 149 -6.03 -2.67 -57.20
C THR A 149 -4.65 -2.07 -57.34
#